data_AF-A0A4Q5WQJ7-F1
#
_entry.id   AF-A0A4Q5WQJ7-F1
#
_cell.length_a   1.000
_cell.length_b   1.000
_cell.length_c   1.000
_cell.angle_alpha   90.00
_cell.angle_beta   90.00
_cell.angle_gamma   90.00
#
_symmetry.space_group_name_H-M   'P 1'
#
loop_
_entity.id
_entity.type
_entity.pdbx_description
1 polymer ?
#
loop_
_entity_poly.entity_id
_entity_poly.type
_entity_poly.pdbx_seq_one_letter_code
_entity_poly.pdbx_strand_id
1 'polypeptide(L)'
;MGIAENHQTFSAHAHLNLLGWVSCSLMGAFYALAKERVSEKLAWTNLALSSSGVVLMIPALAARLLGIDAPWVMPVLICGSLTVFAGMATFVASVVTTGVRARRLVVAQTV
;
A
#
# COMPACT_ATOMS: atom_id res chain seq x y z
N MET A 1 22.17 1.05 13.42
CA MET A 1 22.32 2.37 12.77
C MET A 1 22.73 3.48 13.73
N GLY A 2 22.30 3.49 15.00
CA GLY A 2 22.69 4.54 15.95
C GLY A 2 24.17 4.55 16.38
N ILE A 3 24.86 3.40 16.36
CA ILE A 3 26.26 3.31 16.84
C ILE A 3 27.31 3.66 15.76
N ALA A 4 26.89 3.78 14.49
CA ALA A 4 27.78 4.00 13.35
C ALA A 4 27.48 5.30 12.59
N GLU A 5 26.55 6.14 13.11
CA GLU A 5 26.08 7.42 12.53
C GLU A 5 25.73 7.39 11.02
N ASN A 6 25.56 6.21 10.44
CA ASN A 6 25.24 6.06 9.03
C ASN A 6 23.71 6.01 8.84
N HIS A 7 23.14 7.13 8.39
CA HIS A 7 21.71 7.33 8.15
C HIS A 7 21.30 7.17 6.69
N GLN A 8 22.17 6.64 5.82
CA GLN A 8 21.91 6.56 4.38
C GLN A 8 20.60 5.81 4.04
N THR A 9 20.23 4.80 4.81
CA THR A 9 19.02 3.97 4.58
C THR A 9 17.80 4.38 5.41
N PHE A 10 17.88 5.51 6.12
CA PHE A 10 16.78 6.00 6.97
C PHE A 10 15.48 6.20 6.17
N SER A 11 15.61 6.73 4.94
CA SER A 11 14.46 6.88 4.03
C SER A 11 13.81 5.54 3.70
N ALA A 12 14.58 4.50 3.37
CA ALA A 12 14.03 3.16 3.08
C ALA A 12 13.33 2.55 4.32
N HIS A 13 13.88 2.75 5.51
CA HIS A 13 13.26 2.30 6.76
C HIS A 13 11.92 3.01 7.04
N ALA A 14 11.85 4.33 6.84
CA ALA A 14 10.63 5.10 7.03
C ALA A 14 9.52 4.64 6.07
N HIS A 15 9.85 4.40 4.79
CA HIS A 15 8.90 3.89 3.81
C HIS A 15 8.39 2.49 4.15
N LEU A 16 9.27 1.59 4.63
CA LEU A 16 8.86 0.25 5.04
C LEU A 16 7.86 0.31 6.21
N ASN A 17 8.07 1.18 7.19
CA ASN A 17 7.13 1.33 8.31
C ASN A 17 5.81 1.95 7.86
N LEU A 18 5.85 3.06 7.12
CA LEU A 18 4.62 3.77 6.74
C LEU A 18 3.79 3.00 5.70
N LEU A 19 4.43 2.51 4.64
CA LEU A 19 3.74 1.82 3.55
C LEU A 19 3.53 0.33 3.84
N GLY A 20 4.57 -0.34 4.32
CA GLY A 20 4.54 -1.79 4.55
C GLY A 20 3.78 -2.20 5.81
N TRP A 21 3.85 -1.39 6.87
CA TRP A 21 3.19 -1.70 8.15
C TRP A 21 1.95 -0.85 8.38
N VAL A 22 2.08 0.46 8.64
CA VAL A 22 0.98 1.31 9.09
C VAL A 22 -0.17 1.35 8.07
N SER A 23 0.13 1.62 6.80
CA SER A 23 -0.89 1.69 5.75
C SER A 23 -1.57 0.34 5.54
N CYS A 24 -0.81 -0.76 5.45
CA CYS A 24 -1.36 -2.11 5.32
C CYS A 24 -2.25 -2.49 6.50
N SER A 25 -1.86 -2.16 7.73
CA SER A 25 -2.67 -2.40 8.92
C SER A 25 -3.97 -1.60 8.91
N LEU A 26 -3.94 -0.32 8.53
CA LEU A 26 -5.14 0.52 8.43
C LEU A 26 -6.10 0.02 7.36
N MET A 27 -5.59 -0.31 6.17
CA MET A 27 -6.41 -0.86 5.09
C MET A 27 -6.99 -2.23 5.49
N GLY A 28 -6.19 -3.11 6.10
CA GLY A 28 -6.65 -4.40 6.60
C GLY A 28 -7.74 -4.27 7.66
N ALA A 29 -7.60 -3.32 8.59
CA ALA A 29 -8.62 -3.02 9.59
C ALA A 29 -9.93 -2.52 8.93
N PHE A 30 -9.84 -1.66 7.92
CA PHE A 30 -11.01 -1.24 7.13
C PHE A 30 -11.72 -2.44 6.49
N TYR A 31 -10.97 -3.34 5.82
CA TYR A 31 -11.57 -4.54 5.21
C TYR A 31 -12.18 -5.49 6.24
N ALA A 32 -11.58 -5.62 7.44
CA ALA A 32 -12.12 -6.43 8.52
C ALA A 32 -13.43 -5.86 9.08
N LEU A 33 -13.52 -4.54 9.25
CA LEU A 33 -14.71 -3.87 9.79
C LEU A 33 -15.84 -3.74 8.77
N ALA A 34 -15.52 -3.58 7.48
CA ALA A 34 -16.49 -3.39 6.41
C ALA A 34 -16.84 -4.69 5.66
N LYS A 35 -16.52 -5.86 6.24
CA LYS A 35 -16.58 -7.20 5.62
C LYS A 35 -17.88 -7.49 4.86
N GLU A 36 -19.03 -7.04 5.36
CA GLU A 36 -20.35 -7.30 4.75
C GLU A 36 -20.62 -6.45 3.49
N ARG A 37 -19.93 -5.33 3.31
CA ARG A 37 -20.23 -4.32 2.26
C ARG A 37 -19.18 -4.29 1.16
N VAL A 38 -17.97 -4.75 1.46
CA VAL A 38 -16.82 -4.70 0.56
C VAL A 38 -16.76 -5.94 -0.34
N SER A 39 -16.28 -5.78 -1.56
CA SER A 39 -15.99 -6.90 -2.46
C SER A 39 -14.70 -7.60 -2.05
N GLU A 40 -14.78 -8.91 -1.79
CA GLU A 40 -13.63 -9.75 -1.43
C GLU A 40 -12.52 -9.70 -2.49
N LYS A 41 -12.89 -9.68 -3.77
CA LYS A 41 -11.91 -9.59 -4.88
C LYS A 41 -11.08 -8.30 -4.81
N LEU A 42 -11.70 -7.16 -4.50
CA LEU A 42 -10.97 -5.89 -4.37
C LEU A 42 -10.04 -5.89 -3.15
N ALA A 43 -10.46 -6.50 -2.04
CA ALA A 43 -9.64 -6.61 -0.84
C ALA A 43 -8.36 -7.42 -1.11
N TRP A 44 -8.49 -8.58 -1.77
CA TRP A 44 -7.34 -9.39 -2.16
C TRP A 44 -6.43 -8.69 -3.17
N THR A 45 -6.99 -8.02 -4.17
CA THR A 45 -6.19 -7.24 -5.14
C THR A 45 -5.41 -6.12 -4.44
N ASN A 46 -6.04 -5.38 -3.52
CA ASN A 46 -5.35 -4.34 -2.76
C ASN A 46 -4.18 -4.92 -1.95
N LEU A 47 -4.41 -6.05 -1.26
CA LEU A 47 -3.37 -6.71 -0.47
C LEU A 47 -2.20 -7.18 -1.35
N ALA A 48 -2.50 -7.80 -2.49
CA ALA A 48 -1.49 -8.29 -3.42
C ALA A 48 -0.66 -7.13 -4.02
N LEU A 49 -1.31 -6.06 -4.48
CA LEU A 49 -0.63 -4.89 -5.05
C LEU A 49 0.20 -4.15 -3.99
N SER A 50 -0.39 -3.86 -2.83
CA SER A 50 0.31 -3.13 -1.77
C SER A 50 1.53 -3.91 -1.25
N SER A 51 1.38 -5.22 -1.04
CA SER A 51 2.48 -6.05 -0.54
C SER A 51 3.58 -6.23 -1.58
N SER A 52 3.23 -6.57 -2.83
CA SER A 52 4.22 -6.74 -3.90
C SER A 52 4.93 -5.43 -4.22
N GLY A 53 4.21 -4.30 -4.26
CA GLY A 53 4.79 -2.98 -4.47
C GLY A 53 5.82 -2.62 -3.40
N VAL A 54 5.53 -2.86 -2.12
CA VAL A 54 6.48 -2.62 -1.01
C VAL A 54 7.69 -3.55 -1.11
N VAL A 55 7.47 -4.85 -1.39
CA VAL A 55 8.57 -5.83 -1.56
C VAL A 55 9.50 -5.46 -2.71
N LEU A 56 9.00 -4.85 -3.78
CA LEU A 56 9.81 -4.38 -4.91
C LEU A 56 10.50 -3.04 -4.60
N MET A 57 9.75 -2.09 -4.06
CA MET A 57 10.21 -0.71 -3.90
C MET A 57 11.28 -0.57 -2.82
N ILE A 58 11.11 -1.22 -1.66
CA ILE A 58 12.00 -1.01 -0.51
C ILE A 58 13.44 -1.51 -0.77
N PRO A 59 13.68 -2.73 -1.30
CA PRO A 59 15.03 -3.18 -1.60
C PRO A 59 15.68 -2.36 -2.71
N ALA A 60 14.94 -1.96 -3.74
CA ALA A 60 15.45 -1.11 -4.81
C ALA A 60 15.84 0.28 -4.28
N LEU A 61 15.03 0.87 -3.40
CA LEU A 61 15.33 2.14 -2.75
C LEU A 61 16.56 2.02 -1.85
N ALA A 62 16.67 0.96 -1.06
CA ALA A 62 17.84 0.70 -0.23
C ALA A 62 19.12 0.54 -1.09
N ALA A 63 19.05 -0.23 -2.19
CA ALA A 63 20.16 -0.38 -3.12
C ALA A 63 20.61 0.96 -3.71
N ARG A 64 19.64 1.83 -4.10
CA ARG A 64 19.94 3.17 -4.61
C ARG A 64 20.60 4.06 -3.55
N LEU A 65 20.13 4.01 -2.30
CA LEU A 65 20.69 4.80 -1.19
C LEU A 65 22.09 4.33 -0.78
N LEU A 66 22.41 3.05 -1.00
CA LEU A 66 23.73 2.47 -0.78
C LEU A 66 24.72 2.71 -1.95
N GLY A 67 24.29 3.41 -3.01
CA GLY A 67 25.14 3.73 -4.17
C GLY A 67 25.34 2.57 -5.14
N ILE A 68 24.42 1.59 -5.17
CA ILE A 68 24.48 0.48 -6.13
C ILE A 68 24.00 0.96 -7.51
N ASP A 69 24.94 1.20 -8.44
CA ASP A 69 24.69 1.67 -9.81
C ASP A 69 24.34 0.54 -10.79
N ALA A 70 23.27 -0.14 -10.42
CA ALA A 70 22.70 -1.26 -11.13
C ALA A 70 21.61 -0.79 -12.13
N PRO A 71 21.71 -1.11 -13.44
CA PRO A 71 20.70 -0.69 -14.44
C PRO A 71 19.26 -1.12 -14.11
N TRP A 72 19.08 -2.19 -13.35
CA TRP A 72 17.77 -2.72 -12.95
C TRP A 72 17.16 -2.02 -11.73
N VAL A 73 17.94 -1.28 -10.94
CA VAL A 73 17.46 -0.66 -9.68
C VAL A 73 16.41 0.41 -9.95
N MET A 74 16.65 1.32 -10.88
CA MET A 74 15.69 2.39 -11.20
C MET A 74 14.37 1.85 -11.78
N PRO A 75 14.38 0.95 -12.78
CA PRO A 75 13.15 0.34 -13.28
C PRO A 75 12.35 -0.37 -12.18
N VAL A 76 12.99 -1.16 -11.32
CA VAL A 76 12.30 -1.87 -10.23
C VAL A 76 11.72 -0.88 -9.21
N LEU A 77 12.45 0.19 -8.88
CA LEU A 77 11.98 1.23 -7.98
C LEU A 77 10.72 1.93 -8.52
N ILE A 78 10.71 2.26 -9.81
CA ILE A 78 9.55 2.87 -10.49
C ILE A 78 8.38 1.89 -10.52
N CYS A 79 8.59 0.65 -10.95
CA CYS A 79 7.55 -0.37 -10.99
C CYS A 79 6.95 -0.63 -9.60
N GLY A 80 7.80 -0.74 -8.57
CA GLY A 80 7.34 -0.90 -7.18
C GLY A 80 6.50 0.29 -6.72
N SER A 81 6.95 1.51 -6.99
CA SER A 81 6.21 2.74 -6.64
C SER A 81 4.84 2.81 -7.32
N LEU A 82 4.77 2.50 -8.61
CA LEU A 82 3.51 2.46 -9.36
C LEU A 82 2.58 1.35 -8.87
N THR A 83 3.14 0.21 -8.45
CA THR A 83 2.37 -0.91 -7.90
C THR A 83 1.76 -0.54 -6.55
N VAL A 84 2.52 0.11 -5.65
CA VAL A 84 1.99 0.65 -4.39
C VAL A 84 0.88 1.68 -4.66
N PHE A 85 1.10 2.58 -5.63
CA PHE A 85 0.08 3.56 -6.02
C PHE A 85 -1.20 2.89 -6.55
N ALA A 86 -1.07 1.86 -7.39
CA ALA A 86 -2.21 1.07 -7.86
C ALA A 86 -2.94 0.38 -6.70
N GLY A 87 -2.21 -0.15 -5.70
CA GLY A 87 -2.76 -0.66 -4.45
C GLY A 87 -3.65 0.39 -3.76
N MET A 88 -3.11 1.58 -3.49
CA MET A 88 -3.87 2.69 -2.90
C MET A 88 -5.11 3.06 -3.73
N ALA A 89 -5.01 3.08 -5.06
CA ALA A 89 -6.16 3.33 -5.93
C ALA A 89 -7.26 2.26 -5.78
N THR A 90 -6.90 0.97 -5.69
CA THR A 90 -7.87 -0.10 -5.37
C THR A 90 -8.51 0.05 -4.00
N PHE A 91 -7.75 0.52 -3.00
CA PHE A 91 -8.30 0.81 -1.67
C PHE A 91 -9.32 1.95 -1.72
N VAL A 92 -8.98 3.07 -2.38
CA VAL A 92 -9.91 4.20 -2.56
C VAL A 92 -11.19 3.75 -3.28
N ALA A 93 -11.07 2.95 -4.34
CA ALA A 93 -12.23 2.38 -5.03
C ALA A 93 -13.08 1.50 -4.08
N SER A 94 -12.45 0.73 -3.19
CA SER A 94 -13.15 -0.07 -2.18
C SER A 94 -13.92 0.80 -1.19
N VAL A 95 -13.33 1.92 -0.73
CA VAL A 95 -13.99 2.88 0.17
C VAL A 95 -15.19 3.54 -0.50
N VAL A 96 -15.03 4.05 -1.72
CA VAL A 96 -16.10 4.74 -2.46
C VAL A 96 -17.26 3.80 -2.74
N THR A 97 -16.99 2.59 -3.25
CA THR A 97 -18.04 1.60 -3.54
C THR A 97 -18.80 1.17 -2.29
N THR A 98 -18.10 1.04 -1.16
CA THR A 98 -18.72 0.73 0.15
C THR A 98 -19.62 1.87 0.63
N GLY A 99 -19.18 3.13 0.49
CA GLY A 99 -19.97 4.31 0.86
C GLY A 99 -21.23 4.46 0.00
N VAL A 100 -21.14 4.23 -1.31
CA VAL A 100 -22.28 4.27 -2.23
C VAL A 100 -23.30 3.18 -1.89
N ARG A 101 -22.85 1.95 -1.58
CA ARG A 101 -23.73 0.85 -1.15
C ARG A 101 -24.44 1.16 0.17
N ALA A 102 -23.72 1.71 1.15
CA ALA A 102 -24.30 2.10 2.44
C ALA A 102 -25.42 3.15 2.29
N ARG A 103 -25.21 4.17 1.44
CA ARG A 103 -26.23 5.20 1.17
C ARG A 103 -27.51 4.63 0.54
N ARG A 104 -27.37 3.69 -0.40
CA ARG A 104 -28.53 3.06 -1.07
C ARG A 104 -29.42 2.28 -0.09
N LEU A 105 -28.83 1.59 0.89
CA LEU A 105 -29.58 0.84 1.90
C LEU A 105 -30.40 1.76 2.80
N VAL A 106 -29.82 2.89 3.22
CA VAL A 106 -30.53 3.88 4.06
C VAL A 106 -31.73 4.46 3.31
N VAL A 107 -31.56 4.85 2.05
CA VAL A 107 -32.67 5.42 1.24
C VAL A 107 -33.78 4.40 0.99
N ALA A 108 -33.44 3.13 0.76
CA ALA A 108 -34.42 2.07 0.53
C ALA A 108 -35.26 1.71 1.77
N GLN A 109 -34.77 2.01 2.99
CA GLN A 109 -35.52 1.78 4.23
C GLN A 109 -36.44 2.96 4.62
N THR A 110 -36.28 4.12 3.98
CA THR A 110 -37.05 5.34 4.26
C THR A 110 -38.26 5.56 3.33
N VAL A 111 -38.45 4.69 2.34
CA VAL A 111 -39.59 4.68 1.39
C VAL A 111 -40.47 3.49 1.69
#